data_AF-A0A7X7G0K4-F1
#
_entry.id   AF-A0A7X7G0K4-F1
#
_cell.length_a   1.000
_cell.length_b   1.000
_cell.length_c   1.000
_cell.angle_alpha   90.00
_cell.angle_beta   90.00
_cell.angle_gamma   90.00
#
_symmetry.space_group_name_H-M   'P 1'
#
loop_
_entity.id
_entity.type
_entity.pdbx_description
1 polymer ?
#
loop_
_entity_poly.entity_id
_entity_poly.type
_entity_poly.pdbx_seq_one_letter_code
_entity_poly.pdbx_strand_id
1 'polypeptide(L)' 'MPYDSSLDVSIFKETKEFDGTRITVGVFSYNGGEKKLQVGRENQDAGGEWRFSKLGRMTKTEAEAVIPVMTKAVGSM' A
#
# COMPACT_ATOMS: atom_id res chain seq x y z
N MET A 1 -19.48 5.28 10.72
CA MET A 1 -19.18 6.59 10.11
C MET A 1 -18.58 6.34 8.74
N PRO A 2 -18.94 7.12 7.71
CA PRO A 2 -18.31 7.02 6.39
C PRO A 2 -16.80 7.30 6.48
N TYR A 3 -16.03 6.75 5.53
CA TYR A 3 -14.60 6.99 5.43
C TYR A 3 -14.32 8.46 5.11
N ASP A 4 -13.53 9.13 5.95
CA ASP A 4 -13.09 10.50 5.74
C ASP A 4 -11.58 10.53 5.46
N SER A 5 -11.21 10.88 4.23
CA SER A 5 -9.81 10.93 3.81
C SER A 5 -8.98 11.95 4.58
N SER A 6 -9.59 12.97 5.19
CA SER A 6 -8.86 13.96 6.01
C SER A 6 -8.36 13.39 7.34
N LEU A 7 -8.98 12.30 7.80
CA LEU A 7 -8.61 11.60 9.02
C LEU A 7 -7.52 10.55 8.79
N ASP A 8 -7.20 10.22 7.53
CA ASP A 8 -6.18 9.22 7.19
C ASP A 8 -4.81 9.89 7.03
N VAL A 9 -4.02 9.87 8.10
CA VAL A 9 -2.69 10.48 8.10
C VAL A 9 -1.67 9.50 7.55
N SER A 10 -1.00 9.91 6.47
CA SER A 10 0.15 9.21 5.91
C SER A 10 1.42 9.61 6.66
N ILE A 11 1.98 8.68 7.43
CA ILE A 11 3.23 8.89 8.20
C ILE A 11 4.45 8.59 7.33
N PHE A 12 4.30 7.66 6.40
CA PHE A 12 5.32 7.28 5.43
C PHE A 12 4.63 6.89 4.14
N LYS A 13 5.20 7.26 3.00
CA LYS A 13 4.71 6.87 1.68
C LYS A 13 5.84 6.92 0.67
N GLU A 14 6.14 5.78 0.07
CA GLU A 14 7.02 5.69 -1.08
C GLU A 14 6.29 5.06 -2.26
N THR A 15 6.60 5.55 -3.46
CA THR A 15 6.00 5.05 -4.69
C THR A 15 7.10 4.65 -5.66
N LYS A 16 6.99 3.44 -6.19
CA LYS A 16 7.86 2.94 -7.25
C LYS A 16 7.04 2.82 -8.53
N GLU A 17 7.47 3.56 -9.54
CA GLU A 17 6.85 3.54 -10.87
C GLU A 17 7.51 2.50 -11.76
N PHE A 18 6.69 1.92 -12.63
CA PHE A 18 7.01 0.96 -13.67
C PHE A 18 6.27 1.38 -14.95
N ASP A 19 6.47 0.66 -16.05
CA ASP A 19 5.76 0.95 -17.29
C ASP A 19 4.25 0.69 -17.14
N GLY A 20 3.44 1.75 -17.22
CA GLY A 20 1.98 1.71 -17.08
C GLY A 20 1.44 1.34 -15.69
N THR A 21 2.30 1.11 -14.69
CA THR A 21 1.87 0.76 -13.32
C THR A 21 2.75 1.43 -12.27
N ARG A 22 2.19 1.73 -11.09
CA ARG A 22 2.97 2.16 -9.93
C ARG A 22 2.53 1.44 -8.68
N ILE A 23 3.48 1.11 -7.82
CA ILE A 23 3.23 0.50 -6.52
C ILE A 23 3.56 1.52 -5.43
N THR A 24 2.63 1.72 -4.51
CA THR A 24 2.83 2.56 -3.34
C THR A 24 2.84 1.71 -2.08
N VAL A 25 3.86 1.90 -1.24
CA VAL A 25 3.91 1.35 0.12
C VAL A 25 3.85 2.52 1.08
N GLY A 26 2.90 2.50 2.01
CA GLY A 26 2.75 3.56 2.99
C GLY A 26 2.26 3.09 4.35
N VAL A 27 2.43 3.94 5.36
CA VAL A 27 1.94 3.73 6.72
C VAL A 27 0.87 4.77 6.99
N PHE A 28 -0.35 4.28 7.23
CA PHE A 28 -1.55 5.10 7.40
C PHE A 28 -2.14 4.89 8.79
N SER A 29 -2.61 5.97 9.41
CA SER A 29 -3.34 5.97 10.67
C SER A 29 -4.63 6.76 10.48
N TYR A 30 -5.76 6.07 10.60
CA TYR A 30 -7.07 6.69 10.49
C TYR A 30 -7.53 7.16 11.87
N ASN A 31 -7.79 8.46 12.00
CA ASN A 31 -8.32 9.07 13.23
C ASN A 31 -7.48 8.77 14.49
N GLY A 32 -6.15 8.81 14.36
CA GLY A 32 -5.22 8.47 15.44
C GLY A 32 -5.23 6.98 15.85
N GLY A 33 -5.95 6.14 15.10
CA GLY A 33 -6.02 4.70 15.31
C GLY A 33 -4.72 4.00 14.96
N GLU A 34 -4.71 2.67 15.13
CA GLU A 34 -3.54 1.83 14.89
C GLU A 34 -2.94 2.08 13.50
N LYS A 35 -1.61 2.28 13.48
CA LYS A 35 -0.84 2.47 12.25
C LYS A 35 -0.82 1.16 11.47
N LYS A 36 -1.20 1.21 10.20
CA LYS A 36 -1.23 0.05 9.32
C LYS A 36 -0.38 0.29 8.09
N LEU A 37 0.41 -0.72 7.73
CA LEU A 37 1.08 -0.75 6.44
C LEU A 37 0.03 -1.04 5.36
N GLN A 38 0.03 -0.24 4.30
CA GLN A 38 -0.82 -0.43 3.13
C GLN A 38 0.05 -0.50 1.88
N VAL A 39 -0.24 -1.49 1.04
CA VAL A 39 0.32 -1.62 -0.30
C VAL A 39 -0.79 -1.42 -1.31
N GLY A 40 -0.58 -0.50 -2.24
CA GLY A 40 -1.49 -0.20 -3.33
C GLY A 40 -0.79 -0.32 -4.67
N ARG A 41 -1.58 -0.59 -5.71
CA ARG A 41 -1.19 -0.49 -7.11
C ARG A 41 -2.07 0.54 -7.78
N GLU A 42 -1.49 1.33 -8.66
CA GLU A 42 -2.25 2.12 -9.62
C GLU A 42 -1.83 1.68 -11.02
N ASN A 43 -2.81 1.39 -11.88
CA ASN A 43 -2.58 1.08 -13.29
C ASN A 43 -3.03 2.28 -14.12
N GLN A 44 -2.25 2.63 -15.13
CA GLN A 44 -2.63 3.64 -16.09
C GLN A 44 -3.55 3.04 -17.14
N ASP A 45 -4.68 3.68 -17.41
CA ASP A 45 -5.54 3.29 -18.53
C ASP A 45 -5.09 3.95 -19.85
N ALA A 46 -5.72 3.57 -20.96
CA ALA A 46 -5.41 4.09 -22.28
C ALA A 46 -5.64 5.62 -22.42
N GLY A 47 -6.40 6.22 -21.49
CA GLY A 47 -6.61 7.66 -21.40
C GLY A 47 -5.58 8.38 -20.55
N GLY A 48 -4.63 7.65 -19.94
CA GLY A 48 -3.59 8.20 -19.07
C GLY A 48 -4.02 8.32 -17.60
N GLU A 49 -5.23 7.89 -17.23
CA GLU A 49 -5.73 7.99 -15.86
C GLU A 49 -5.22 6.85 -14.98
N TRP A 50 -4.87 7.17 -13.74
CA TRP A 50 -4.41 6.19 -12.75
C TRP A 50 -5.58 5.61 -11.96
N ARG A 51 -5.76 4.28 -12.03
CA ARG A 51 -6.79 3.55 -11.30
C ARG A 51 -6.20 2.76 -10.14
N PHE A 52 -6.59 3.13 -8.93
CA PHE A 52 -6.12 2.48 -7.70
C PHE A 52 -6.73 1.10 -7.47
N SER A 53 -5.90 0.18 -7.01
CA SER A 53 -6.24 -1.17 -6.55
C SER A 53 -5.47 -1.46 -5.27
N LYS A 54 -6.18 -1.89 -4.23
CA LYS A 54 -5.53 -2.26 -2.95
C LYS A 54 -4.89 -3.64 -3.09
N LEU A 55 -3.60 -3.76 -2.76
CA LEU A 55 -2.89 -5.05 -2.75
C LEU A 55 -2.84 -5.67 -1.35
N GLY A 56 -2.79 -4.85 -0.30
CA GLY A 56 -2.79 -5.36 1.07
C GLY A 56 -2.86 -4.25 2.11
N ARG A 57 -3.35 -4.62 3.30
CA ARG A 57 -3.30 -3.76 4.49
C ARG A 57 -3.06 -4.64 5.72
N MET A 58 -2.05 -4.30 6.50
CA MET A 58 -1.55 -5.13 7.59
C MET A 58 -1.25 -4.27 8.82
N THR A 59 -1.46 -4.83 10.00
CA THR A 59 -0.87 -4.34 11.24
C THR A 59 0.65 -4.49 11.20
N LYS A 60 1.36 -3.86 12.15
CA LYS A 60 2.82 -4.02 12.25
C LYS A 60 3.22 -5.48 12.42
N THR A 61 2.56 -6.20 13.32
CA THR A 61 2.87 -7.62 13.61
C THR A 61 2.67 -8.52 12.40
N GLU A 62 1.57 -8.33 11.65
CA GLU A 62 1.34 -9.07 10.40
C GLU A 62 2.41 -8.75 9.35
N ALA A 63 2.76 -7.48 9.18
CA ALA A 63 3.78 -7.06 8.22
C ALA A 63 5.16 -7.65 8.55
N GLU A 64 5.59 -7.60 9.81
CA GLU A 64 6.87 -8.17 10.26
C GLU A 64 6.94 -9.69 10.04
N ALA A 65 5.83 -10.40 10.21
CA ALA A 65 5.77 -11.84 9.97
C ALA A 65 5.74 -12.21 8.48
N VAL A 66 5.06 -11.41 7.65
CA VAL A 66 4.83 -11.74 6.23
C VAL A 66 5.95 -11.26 5.31
N ILE A 67 6.64 -10.15 5.62
CA ILE A 67 7.73 -9.62 4.78
C ILE A 67 8.83 -10.69 4.52
N PRO A 68 9.34 -11.43 5.52
CA PRO A 68 10.31 -12.48 5.28
C PRO A 68 9.77 -13.61 4.38
N VAL A 69 8.48 -13.92 4.47
CA VAL A 69 7.82 -14.92 3.61
C VAL A 69 7.76 -14.42 2.17
N MET A 70 7.41 -13.14 1.95
CA MET A 70 7.44 -12.50 0.63
C MET A 70 8.84 -12.53 0.02
N THR A 71 9.88 -12.18 0.80
CA THR A 71 11.28 -12.24 0.33
C THR A 71 11.68 -13.66 -0.10
N LYS A 72 11.29 -14.68 0.66
CA LYS A 72 11.53 -16.09 0.28
C LYS A 72 10.79 -16.47 -1.01
N ALA A 73 9.52 -16.06 -1.14
CA ALA A 73 8.74 -16.32 -2.34
C ALA A 73 9.38 -15.69 -3.59
N VAL A 74 9.84 -14.44 -3.49
CA VAL A 74 10.56 -13.76 -4.59
C VAL A 74 11.83 -14.51 -4.98
N GLY A 75 12.60 -15.02 -4.01
CA GLY A 75 13.82 -15.80 -4.29
C GLY A 75 13.57 -17.17 -4.94
N SER A 76 12.30 -17.61 -5.02
CA SER A 76 11.89 -18.85 -5.70
C SER A 76 11.23 -18.64 -7.06
N MET A 77 11.06 -17.38 -7.48
CA MET A 77 10.59 -17.00 -8.81
C MET A 77 11.76 -16.92 -9.78
#